data_AF-A0A1T1E4L0-F1
#
_entry.id   AF-A0A1T1E4L0-F1
#
_cell.length_a   1.000
_cell.length_b   1.000
_cell.length_c   1.000
_cell.angle_alpha   90.00
_cell.angle_beta   90.00
_cell.angle_gamma   90.00
#
_symmetry.space_group_name_H-M   'P 1'
#
loop_
_entity.id
_entity.type
_entity.pdbx_description
1 polymer ?
#
loop_
_entity_poly.entity_id
_entity_poly.type
_entity_poly.pdbx_seq_one_letter_code
_entity_poly.pdbx_strand_id
1 'polypeptide(L)'
;MKKSFFIAIIGFLLIVFFGLIVLDTKLYELKVTLEKRKLFNFSFSSEILRSKFESILSNRDNIRAEMNLNNLQSSLIESNQLETFSVGILQSFGSVLINAVRFVTGKPPIDFEISSTKIRLLEHAFALERNQAYKEAYQAYGESTDAFAKGTDESGFILLHQGFCLAVQGEFDHALKDLESVLENNPGTVFANDAEILIAIIQRSKQSAKEIEENFDSPESRARAYFAKGNYSKVLEEFAKSDMTSAEMKYIQGYSLEKTGNQNAAITEYAKLAFSNTDKEIAIKANRRLMMLGHYYNAGSEIAKISDKNAERLGDASEAAEIKASSEKLKHSSAEESLFNSNKTGHTDDEKKSLLSSELQAVVTKSEAFLKKAEEETKAESKNYIAIQVTDSVPVYGDKIIINGDETKLFSAHFPITIATYTIDSIGLMKNSIKNSHKLLFVQNKEKIPFLKAIFEDDQSITLIEKNSKKKISLNSPIQIELSK
;
A
#
# COMPACT_ATOMS: atom_id res chain seq x y z
N MET A 1 71.27 29.51 -30.09
CA MET A 1 70.56 29.79 -28.81
C MET A 1 69.11 30.24 -29.01
N LYS A 2 68.80 31.28 -29.82
CA LYS A 2 67.42 31.79 -29.98
C LYS A 2 66.37 30.75 -30.44
N LYS A 3 66.72 29.85 -31.37
CA LYS A 3 65.82 28.77 -31.83
C LYS A 3 65.53 27.71 -30.75
N SER A 4 66.54 27.34 -29.96
CA SER A 4 66.37 26.39 -28.85
C SER A 4 65.53 26.97 -27.72
N PHE A 5 65.69 28.27 -27.44
CA PHE A 5 64.88 28.99 -26.45
C PHE A 5 63.42 29.11 -26.90
N PHE A 6 63.18 29.38 -28.19
CA PHE A 6 61.84 29.42 -28.77
C PHE A 6 61.14 28.04 -28.74
N ILE A 7 61.87 26.96 -29.06
CA ILE A 7 61.36 25.59 -28.95
C ILE A 7 61.02 25.23 -27.51
N ALA A 8 61.87 25.62 -26.54
CA ALA A 8 61.60 25.39 -25.12
C ALA A 8 60.36 26.15 -24.62
N ILE A 9 60.16 27.39 -25.06
CA ILE A 9 58.97 28.19 -24.74
C ILE A 9 57.70 27.55 -25.34
N ILE A 10 57.75 27.14 -26.61
CA ILE A 10 56.61 26.46 -27.25
C ILE A 10 56.31 25.13 -26.56
N GLY A 11 57.34 24.35 -26.23
CA GLY A 11 57.17 23.10 -25.49
C GLY A 11 56.54 23.32 -24.12
N PHE A 12 56.98 24.34 -23.39
CA PHE A 12 56.40 24.70 -22.09
C PHE A 12 54.94 25.16 -22.23
N LEU A 13 54.62 26.01 -23.21
CA LEU A 13 53.25 26.46 -23.46
C LEU A 13 52.31 25.30 -23.85
N LEU A 14 52.79 24.35 -24.64
CA LEU A 14 52.03 23.15 -24.97
C LEU A 14 51.77 22.30 -23.72
N ILE A 15 52.77 22.07 -22.88
CA ILE A 15 52.61 21.33 -21.61
C ILE A 15 51.56 22.00 -20.71
N VAL A 16 51.62 23.32 -20.56
CA VAL A 16 50.63 24.07 -19.77
C VAL A 16 49.23 23.94 -20.37
N PHE A 17 49.09 24.08 -21.69
CA PHE A 17 47.80 23.97 -22.38
C PHE A 17 47.18 22.57 -22.25
N PHE A 18 47.95 21.51 -22.49
CA PHE A 18 47.50 20.13 -22.29
C PHE A 18 47.20 19.84 -20.80
N GLY A 19 48.01 20.38 -19.89
CA GLY A 19 47.79 20.27 -18.44
C GLY A 19 46.45 20.87 -18.02
N LEU A 20 46.09 22.04 -18.55
CA LEU A 20 44.80 22.68 -18.30
C LEU A 20 43.62 21.88 -18.87
N ILE A 21 43.74 21.32 -20.07
CA ILE A 21 42.70 20.45 -20.67
C ILE A 21 42.49 19.19 -19.82
N VAL A 22 43.57 18.55 -19.39
CA VAL A 22 43.49 17.36 -18.53
C VAL A 22 42.85 17.71 -17.18
N LEU A 23 43.23 18.85 -16.58
CA LEU A 23 42.65 19.31 -15.32
C LEU A 23 41.15 19.57 -15.45
N ASP A 24 40.73 20.30 -16.48
CA ASP A 24 39.31 20.60 -16.74
C ASP A 24 38.49 19.32 -16.97
N THR A 25 39.02 18.38 -17.76
CA THR A 25 38.38 17.08 -18.01
C THR A 25 38.28 16.25 -16.73
N LYS A 26 39.29 16.30 -15.85
CA LYS A 26 39.25 15.62 -14.54
C LYS A 26 38.28 16.27 -13.55
N LEU A 27 38.12 17.59 -13.58
CA LEU A 27 37.10 18.28 -12.80
C LEU A 27 35.69 17.93 -13.30
N TYR A 28 35.51 17.83 -14.61
CA TYR A 28 34.27 17.38 -15.22
C TYR A 28 33.93 15.93 -14.85
N GLU A 29 34.90 15.01 -14.91
CA GLU A 29 34.77 13.62 -14.44
C GLU A 29 34.34 13.56 -12.98
N LEU A 30 34.95 14.38 -12.12
CA LEU A 30 34.61 14.44 -10.71
C LEU A 30 33.17 14.91 -10.53
N LYS A 31 32.73 15.95 -11.26
CA LYS A 31 31.34 16.44 -11.22
C LYS A 31 30.35 15.35 -11.65
N VAL A 32 30.61 14.70 -12.77
CA VAL A 32 29.82 13.55 -13.28
C VAL A 32 29.76 12.42 -12.26
N THR A 33 30.89 12.04 -11.66
CA THR A 33 30.96 10.96 -10.66
C THR A 33 30.20 11.32 -9.39
N LEU A 34 30.29 12.58 -8.93
CA LEU A 34 29.56 13.05 -7.76
C LEU A 34 28.05 13.03 -7.98
N GLU A 35 27.57 13.47 -9.16
CA GLU A 35 26.14 13.40 -9.49
C GLU A 35 25.64 11.96 -9.63
N LYS A 36 26.41 11.07 -10.28
CA LYS A 36 26.08 9.63 -10.32
C LYS A 36 25.96 9.03 -8.92
N ARG A 37 26.89 9.37 -8.01
CA ARG A 37 26.86 8.90 -6.61
C ARG A 37 25.70 9.47 -5.82
N LYS A 38 25.31 10.73 -6.04
CA LYS A 38 24.12 11.31 -5.42
C LYS A 38 22.86 10.60 -5.90
N LEU A 39 22.76 10.35 -7.21
CA LEU A 39 21.55 9.85 -7.84
C LEU A 39 21.25 8.38 -7.51
N PHE A 40 22.27 7.54 -7.38
CA PHE A 40 22.03 6.13 -7.11
C PHE A 40 22.47 5.65 -5.73
N ASN A 41 23.29 6.43 -5.00
CA ASN A 41 23.98 6.04 -3.75
C ASN A 41 24.09 4.51 -3.61
N PHE A 42 24.78 3.89 -4.58
CA PHE A 42 24.59 2.48 -4.87
C PHE A 42 24.87 1.57 -3.66
N SER A 43 25.81 1.98 -2.80
CA SER A 43 26.08 1.32 -1.53
C SER A 43 24.87 1.35 -0.59
N PHE A 44 24.22 2.49 -0.44
CA PHE A 44 23.03 2.60 0.40
C PHE A 44 21.83 1.84 -0.19
N SER A 45 21.68 1.85 -1.52
CA SER A 45 20.65 1.04 -2.19
C SER A 45 20.86 -0.46 -1.98
N SER A 46 22.11 -0.92 -2.08
CA SER A 46 22.51 -2.30 -1.81
C SER A 46 22.25 -2.72 -0.36
N GLU A 47 22.56 -1.85 0.62
CA GLU A 47 22.24 -2.10 2.03
C GLU A 47 20.74 -2.19 2.30
N ILE A 48 19.94 -1.32 1.68
CA ILE A 48 18.47 -1.37 1.77
C ILE A 48 17.94 -2.67 1.15
N LEU A 49 18.44 -3.06 -0.03
CA LEU A 49 18.07 -4.30 -0.72
C LEU A 49 18.31 -5.51 0.19
N ARG A 50 19.51 -5.58 0.79
CA ARG A 50 19.86 -6.62 1.75
C ARG A 50 18.90 -6.64 2.93
N SER A 51 18.64 -5.49 3.56
CA SER A 51 17.70 -5.40 4.68
C SER A 51 16.29 -5.84 4.29
N LYS A 52 15.85 -5.54 3.06
CA LYS A 52 14.55 -5.96 2.51
C LYS A 52 14.51 -7.49 2.36
N PHE A 53 15.56 -8.09 1.82
CA PHE A 53 15.66 -9.53 1.66
C PHE A 53 15.69 -10.28 2.99
N GLU A 54 16.49 -9.82 3.95
CA GLU A 54 16.53 -10.37 5.30
C GLU A 54 15.15 -10.26 6.00
N SER A 55 14.42 -9.15 5.79
CA SER A 55 13.07 -8.98 6.29
C SER A 55 12.07 -9.96 5.68
N ILE A 56 12.14 -10.20 4.36
CA ILE A 56 11.28 -11.14 3.63
C ILE A 56 11.45 -12.56 4.22
N LEU A 57 12.69 -12.99 4.44
CA LEU A 57 12.98 -14.37 4.88
C LEU A 57 12.82 -14.60 6.38
N SER A 58 12.98 -13.56 7.19
CA SER A 58 12.69 -13.67 8.62
C SER A 58 11.19 -13.67 8.94
N ASN A 59 10.32 -13.46 7.93
CA ASN A 59 8.87 -13.33 8.05
C ASN A 59 8.43 -12.49 9.27
N ARG A 60 9.14 -11.38 9.49
CA ARG A 60 8.74 -10.40 10.50
C ARG A 60 7.67 -9.52 9.86
N ASP A 61 6.41 -9.93 9.94
CA ASP A 61 5.29 -9.08 9.54
C ASP A 61 5.21 -7.85 10.45
N ASN A 62 6.01 -6.85 10.11
CA ASN A 62 6.16 -5.60 10.83
C ASN A 62 6.01 -4.46 9.84
N ILE A 63 4.75 -4.06 9.63
CA ILE A 63 4.36 -2.99 8.72
C ILE A 63 5.14 -1.71 9.01
N ARG A 64 5.44 -1.38 10.27
CA ARG A 64 6.23 -0.18 10.62
C ARG A 64 7.68 -0.26 10.14
N ALA A 65 8.31 -1.42 10.28
CA ALA A 65 9.66 -1.63 9.73
C ALA A 65 9.65 -1.54 8.20
N GLU A 66 8.63 -2.11 7.55
CA GLU A 66 8.44 -2.05 6.10
C GLU A 66 8.21 -0.61 5.61
N MET A 67 7.38 0.17 6.31
CA MET A 67 7.16 1.60 6.03
C MET A 67 8.46 2.42 6.17
N ASN A 68 9.24 2.18 7.23
CA ASN A 68 10.51 2.86 7.43
C ASN A 68 11.50 2.54 6.30
N LEU A 69 11.59 1.27 5.90
CA LEU A 69 12.45 0.85 4.79
C LEU A 69 12.01 1.51 3.48
N ASN A 70 10.72 1.55 3.18
CA ASN A 70 10.21 2.23 1.99
C ASN A 70 10.48 3.74 2.01
N ASN A 71 10.38 4.39 3.16
CA ASN A 71 10.72 5.80 3.31
C ASN A 71 12.23 6.05 3.06
N LEU A 72 13.10 5.17 3.56
CA LEU A 72 14.53 5.21 3.26
C LEU A 72 14.79 5.00 1.76
N GLN A 73 14.12 4.02 1.14
CA GLN A 73 14.27 3.74 -0.29
C GLN A 73 13.80 4.90 -1.16
N SER A 74 12.80 5.68 -0.74
CA SER A 74 12.36 6.85 -1.48
C SER A 74 13.35 8.00 -1.44
N SER A 75 14.16 8.13 -0.38
CA SER A 75 15.23 9.13 -0.32
C SER A 75 16.36 8.90 -1.33
N LEU A 76 16.42 7.71 -1.95
CA LEU A 76 17.38 7.39 -3.01
C LEU A 76 16.99 7.96 -4.38
N ILE A 77 15.70 8.19 -4.65
CA ILE A 77 15.20 8.60 -5.97
C ILE A 77 14.83 10.08 -5.95
N GLU A 78 15.80 10.95 -5.65
CA GLU A 78 15.63 12.41 -5.77
C GLU A 78 16.40 12.89 -7.01
N SER A 79 15.86 12.58 -8.20
CA SER A 79 16.53 12.86 -9.49
C SER A 79 15.92 14.02 -10.30
N ASN A 80 15.06 14.83 -9.68
CA ASN A 80 14.34 15.94 -10.34
C ASN A 80 15.25 17.04 -10.95
N GLN A 81 16.56 16.98 -10.74
CA GLN A 81 17.52 17.92 -11.33
C GLN A 81 18.72 17.19 -11.96
N LEU A 82 18.46 16.19 -12.81
CA LEU A 82 19.47 15.68 -13.73
C LEU A 82 19.94 16.82 -14.65
N GLU A 83 21.02 17.51 -14.27
CA GLU A 83 21.77 18.37 -15.18
C GLU A 83 22.18 17.49 -16.38
N THR A 84 21.76 17.89 -17.58
CA THR A 84 22.23 17.21 -18.79
C THR A 84 23.69 17.54 -19.00
N PHE A 85 24.57 16.61 -18.65
CA PHE A 85 26.01 16.72 -18.87
C PHE A 85 26.31 16.44 -20.34
N SER A 86 26.52 17.50 -21.13
CA SER A 86 27.10 17.38 -22.47
C SER A 86 28.58 17.68 -22.42
N VAL A 87 29.37 16.91 -23.17
CA VAL A 87 30.82 17.07 -23.26
C VAL A 87 31.10 18.17 -24.28
N GLY A 88 31.74 19.27 -23.86
CA GLY A 88 32.20 20.30 -24.79
C GLY A 88 33.39 19.81 -25.63
N ILE A 89 33.75 20.55 -26.68
CA ILE A 89 34.79 20.14 -27.65
C ILE A 89 36.16 19.92 -26.96
N LEU A 90 36.51 20.79 -26.00
CA LEU A 90 37.75 20.68 -25.22
C LEU A 90 37.75 19.45 -24.31
N GLN A 91 36.62 19.16 -23.67
CA GLN A 91 36.46 17.99 -22.82
C GLN A 91 36.48 16.71 -23.65
N SER A 92 35.88 16.70 -24.85
CA SER A 92 35.90 15.55 -25.76
C SER A 92 37.34 15.17 -26.16
N PHE A 93 38.15 16.18 -26.50
CA PHE A 93 39.57 15.98 -26.80
C PHE A 93 40.36 15.51 -25.56
N GLY A 94 40.07 16.09 -24.39
CA GLY A 94 40.64 15.63 -23.12
C GLY A 94 40.29 14.19 -22.78
N SER A 95 39.04 13.77 -23.03
CA SER A 95 38.56 12.41 -22.82
C SER A 95 39.30 11.40 -23.69
N VAL A 96 39.54 11.73 -24.97
CA VAL A 96 40.35 10.90 -25.89
C VAL A 96 41.78 10.76 -25.36
N LEU A 97 42.41 11.85 -24.94
CA LEU A 97 43.75 11.85 -24.35
C LEU A 97 43.83 10.98 -23.09
N ILE A 98 42.89 11.14 -22.16
CA ILE A 98 42.85 10.37 -20.92
C ILE A 98 42.62 8.89 -21.21
N ASN A 99 41.70 8.55 -22.11
CA ASN A 99 41.41 7.16 -22.46
C ASN A 99 42.57 6.50 -23.21
N ALA A 100 43.32 7.24 -24.04
CA ALA A 100 44.54 6.74 -24.65
C ALA A 100 45.60 6.38 -23.60
N VAL A 101 45.81 7.24 -22.60
CA VAL A 101 46.73 6.95 -21.49
C VAL A 101 46.23 5.77 -20.65
N ARG A 102 44.93 5.68 -20.39
CA ARG A 102 44.33 4.54 -19.65
C ARG A 102 44.51 3.23 -20.40
N PHE A 103 44.29 3.23 -21.71
CA PHE A 103 44.54 2.07 -22.56
C PHE A 103 46.00 1.60 -22.47
N VAL A 104 46.96 2.52 -22.58
CA VAL A 104 48.40 2.21 -22.45
C VAL A 104 48.74 1.68 -21.05
N THR A 105 48.02 2.12 -20.01
CA THR A 105 48.23 1.68 -18.62
C THR A 105 47.37 0.49 -18.20
N GLY A 106 46.66 -0.15 -19.14
CA GLY A 106 45.81 -1.31 -18.87
C GLY A 106 44.57 -1.00 -18.01
N LYS A 107 44.18 0.27 -17.91
CA LYS A 107 42.99 0.71 -17.18
C LYS A 107 41.78 0.77 -18.11
N PRO A 108 40.57 0.46 -17.62
CA PRO A 108 39.35 0.55 -18.42
C PRO A 108 39.09 2.00 -18.86
N PRO A 109 38.44 2.22 -20.02
CA PRO A 109 38.09 3.57 -20.48
C PRO A 109 37.08 4.24 -19.53
N ILE A 110 37.09 5.56 -19.50
CA ILE A 110 36.09 6.38 -18.80
C ILE A 110 35.07 6.86 -19.83
N ASP A 111 33.80 6.63 -19.54
CA ASP A 111 32.70 7.29 -20.23
C ASP A 111 32.36 8.59 -19.49
N PHE A 112 32.48 9.71 -20.20
CA PHE A 112 32.24 11.05 -19.66
C PHE A 112 30.83 11.54 -19.96
N GLU A 113 30.05 10.80 -20.74
CA GLU A 113 28.65 11.11 -20.97
C GLU A 113 27.79 10.45 -19.90
N ILE A 114 27.14 11.26 -19.05
CA ILE A 114 25.92 10.80 -18.39
C ILE A 114 24.85 10.75 -19.46
N SER A 115 24.66 9.59 -20.08
CA SER A 115 23.46 9.36 -20.87
C SER A 115 22.28 9.36 -19.91
N SER A 116 21.58 10.50 -19.84
CA SER A 116 20.33 10.65 -19.09
C SER A 116 19.36 9.51 -19.42
N THR A 117 19.39 9.00 -20.66
CA THR A 117 18.62 7.83 -21.10
C THR A 117 19.02 6.54 -20.38
N LYS A 118 20.33 6.22 -20.29
CA LYS A 118 20.79 5.00 -19.59
C LYS A 118 20.48 5.04 -18.09
N ILE A 119 20.67 6.21 -17.46
CA ILE A 119 20.33 6.42 -16.06
C ILE A 119 18.82 6.25 -15.83
N ARG A 120 17.99 6.84 -16.70
CA ARG A 120 16.53 6.70 -16.63
C ARG A 120 16.04 5.26 -16.79
N LEU A 121 16.71 4.44 -17.61
CA LEU A 121 16.40 3.02 -17.73
C LEU A 121 16.63 2.30 -16.39
N LEU A 122 17.73 2.62 -15.70
CA LEU A 122 18.05 2.02 -14.42
C LEU A 122 17.12 2.51 -13.29
N GLU A 123 16.77 3.81 -13.29
CA GLU A 123 15.76 4.37 -12.38
C GLU A 123 14.39 3.68 -12.57
N HIS A 124 13.99 3.45 -13.82
CA HIS A 124 12.75 2.75 -14.15
C HIS A 124 12.75 1.30 -13.62
N ALA A 125 13.84 0.55 -13.85
CA ALA A 125 13.98 -0.81 -13.33
C ALA A 125 13.89 -0.85 -11.80
N PHE A 126 14.58 0.08 -11.12
CA PHE A 126 14.53 0.20 -9.66
C PHE A 126 13.15 0.61 -9.14
N ALA A 127 12.45 1.49 -9.83
CA ALA A 127 11.08 1.86 -9.49
C ALA A 127 10.12 0.66 -9.58
N LEU A 128 10.28 -0.20 -10.59
CA LEU A 128 9.53 -1.45 -10.71
C LEU A 128 9.81 -2.40 -9.54
N GLU A 129 11.09 -2.60 -9.18
CA GLU A 129 11.46 -3.45 -8.03
C GLU A 129 10.90 -2.92 -6.70
N ARG A 130 10.97 -1.60 -6.50
CA ARG A 130 10.40 -0.95 -5.32
C ARG A 130 8.91 -1.22 -5.21
N ASN A 131 8.21 -1.15 -6.34
CA ASN A 131 6.78 -1.46 -6.46
C ASN A 131 6.50 -2.97 -6.48
N GLN A 132 7.48 -3.83 -6.20
CA GLN A 132 7.37 -5.30 -6.19
C GLN A 132 6.96 -5.93 -7.52
N ALA A 133 7.09 -5.21 -8.64
CA ALA A 133 6.94 -5.74 -9.99
C ALA A 133 8.23 -6.47 -10.39
N TYR A 134 8.58 -7.54 -9.65
CA TYR A 134 9.91 -8.16 -9.70
C TYR A 134 10.25 -8.79 -11.05
N LYS A 135 9.24 -9.32 -11.75
CA LYS A 135 9.42 -9.90 -13.07
C LYS A 135 9.75 -8.82 -14.10
N GLU A 136 8.99 -7.73 -14.09
CA GLU A 136 9.17 -6.57 -14.96
C GLU A 136 10.50 -5.86 -14.62
N ALA A 137 10.84 -5.74 -13.33
CA ALA A 137 12.10 -5.18 -12.87
C ALA A 137 13.29 -5.99 -13.39
N TYR A 138 13.28 -7.32 -13.24
CA TYR A 138 14.32 -8.20 -13.77
C TYR A 138 14.53 -8.02 -15.29
N GLN A 139 13.43 -7.91 -16.05
CA GLN A 139 13.47 -7.65 -17.49
C GLN A 139 14.06 -6.28 -17.81
N ALA A 140 13.60 -5.22 -17.14
CA ALA A 140 14.09 -3.87 -17.32
C ALA A 140 15.58 -3.74 -16.97
N TYR A 141 16.04 -4.42 -15.92
CA TYR A 141 17.46 -4.54 -15.60
C TYR A 141 18.23 -5.26 -16.71
N GLY A 142 17.70 -6.35 -17.25
CA GLY A 142 18.29 -7.08 -18.37
C GLY A 142 18.48 -6.22 -19.61
N GLU A 143 17.46 -5.45 -19.99
CA GLU A 143 17.50 -4.49 -21.11
C GLU A 143 18.57 -3.41 -20.90
N SER A 144 18.85 -3.04 -19.64
CA SER A 144 19.88 -2.07 -19.29
C SER A 144 21.30 -2.66 -19.24
N THR A 145 21.46 -3.98 -19.18
CA THR A 145 22.74 -4.65 -18.90
C THR A 145 23.80 -4.35 -19.97
N ASP A 146 23.42 -4.39 -21.25
CA ASP A 146 24.32 -4.12 -22.37
C ASP A 146 24.71 -2.63 -22.48
N ALA A 147 23.98 -1.74 -21.79
CA ALA A 147 24.27 -0.31 -21.79
C ALA A 147 25.47 0.06 -20.90
N PHE A 148 25.89 -0.82 -20.00
CA PHE A 148 26.97 -0.63 -19.04
C PHE A 148 28.08 -1.66 -19.23
N ALA A 149 29.34 -1.23 -19.08
CA ALA A 149 30.48 -2.13 -19.20
C ALA A 149 30.55 -3.09 -18.00
N LYS A 150 30.99 -4.33 -18.23
CA LYS A 150 31.20 -5.30 -17.15
C LYS A 150 32.24 -4.80 -16.13
N GLY A 151 31.97 -5.04 -14.86
CA GLY A 151 32.83 -4.67 -13.75
C GLY A 151 32.72 -3.21 -13.30
N THR A 152 31.80 -2.42 -13.88
CA THR A 152 31.43 -1.11 -13.32
C THR A 152 30.43 -1.26 -12.17
N ASP A 153 30.30 -0.22 -11.35
CA ASP A 153 29.32 -0.17 -10.26
C ASP A 153 27.89 -0.38 -10.78
N GLU A 154 27.55 0.19 -11.94
CA GLU A 154 26.23 0.02 -12.56
C GLU A 154 25.96 -1.44 -12.94
N SER A 155 26.95 -2.13 -13.53
CA SER A 155 26.80 -3.55 -13.88
C SER A 155 26.67 -4.44 -12.64
N GLY A 156 27.41 -4.15 -11.57
CA GLY A 156 27.32 -4.87 -10.30
C GLY A 156 25.97 -4.65 -9.61
N PHE A 157 25.47 -3.42 -9.63
CA PHE A 157 24.14 -3.06 -9.15
C PHE A 157 23.04 -3.80 -9.93
N ILE A 158 23.07 -3.77 -11.26
CA ILE A 158 22.10 -4.46 -12.11
C ILE A 158 22.03 -5.95 -11.78
N LEU A 159 23.18 -6.64 -11.78
CA LEU A 159 23.24 -8.08 -11.51
C LEU A 159 22.78 -8.44 -10.09
N LEU A 160 23.15 -7.64 -9.09
CA LEU A 160 22.72 -7.84 -7.70
C LEU A 160 21.20 -7.75 -7.57
N HIS A 161 20.60 -6.73 -8.18
CA HIS A 161 19.15 -6.51 -8.15
C HIS A 161 18.39 -7.54 -8.99
N GLN A 162 18.93 -8.01 -10.11
CA GLN A 162 18.39 -9.15 -10.86
C GLN A 162 18.38 -10.43 -10.01
N GLY A 163 19.50 -10.74 -9.37
CA GLY A 163 19.61 -11.87 -8.45
C GLY A 163 18.58 -11.79 -7.31
N PHE A 164 18.38 -10.62 -6.72
CA PHE A 164 17.33 -10.39 -5.73
C PHE A 164 15.92 -10.62 -6.29
N CYS A 165 15.59 -10.02 -7.45
CA CYS A 165 14.28 -10.17 -8.09
C CYS A 165 13.94 -11.64 -8.38
N LEU A 166 14.91 -12.43 -8.85
CA LEU A 166 14.75 -13.86 -9.05
C LEU A 166 14.59 -14.61 -7.73
N ALA A 167 15.40 -14.27 -6.72
CA ALA A 167 15.37 -14.94 -5.43
C ALA A 167 14.02 -14.77 -4.72
N VAL A 168 13.42 -13.57 -4.72
CA VAL A 168 12.10 -13.36 -4.10
C VAL A 168 10.96 -14.08 -4.83
N GLN A 169 11.14 -14.38 -6.12
CA GLN A 169 10.21 -15.18 -6.91
C GLN A 169 10.41 -16.69 -6.70
N GLY A 170 11.48 -17.12 -6.02
CA GLY A 170 11.83 -18.52 -5.80
C GLY A 170 12.73 -19.14 -6.87
N GLU A 171 13.17 -18.35 -7.85
CA GLU A 171 14.05 -18.77 -8.95
C GLU A 171 15.51 -18.85 -8.49
N PHE A 172 15.78 -19.64 -7.46
CA PHE A 172 17.05 -19.63 -6.73
C PHE A 172 18.26 -20.00 -7.59
N ASP A 173 18.13 -20.94 -8.53
CA ASP A 173 19.28 -21.36 -9.34
C ASP A 173 19.69 -20.27 -10.35
N HIS A 174 18.71 -19.56 -10.92
CA HIS A 174 18.97 -18.40 -11.77
C HIS A 174 19.52 -17.23 -10.94
N ALA A 175 18.96 -16.98 -9.75
CA ALA A 175 19.44 -15.94 -8.85
C ALA A 175 20.90 -16.15 -8.45
N LEU A 176 21.29 -17.39 -8.11
CA LEU A 176 22.66 -17.73 -7.75
C LEU A 176 23.64 -17.43 -8.88
N LYS A 177 23.27 -17.74 -10.13
CA LYS A 177 24.10 -17.45 -11.30
C LYS A 177 24.38 -15.95 -11.48
N ASP A 178 23.37 -15.11 -11.29
CA ASP A 178 23.53 -13.65 -11.40
C ASP A 178 24.37 -13.11 -10.24
N LEU A 179 24.17 -13.60 -9.02
CA LEU A 179 24.95 -13.22 -7.85
C LEU A 179 26.41 -13.68 -7.94
N GLU A 180 26.68 -14.89 -8.42
CA GLU A 180 28.03 -15.39 -8.70
C GLU A 180 28.72 -14.53 -9.75
N SER A 181 27.98 -14.06 -10.76
CA SER A 181 28.50 -13.12 -11.76
C SER A 181 28.92 -11.78 -11.13
N VAL A 182 28.26 -11.31 -10.06
CA VAL A 182 28.71 -10.13 -9.29
C VAL A 182 30.06 -10.41 -8.62
N LEU A 183 30.25 -11.59 -8.02
CA LEU A 183 31.51 -11.95 -7.36
C LEU A 183 32.68 -12.01 -8.34
N GLU A 184 32.44 -12.55 -9.54
CA GLU A 184 33.45 -12.68 -10.59
C GLU A 184 33.82 -11.33 -11.22
N ASN A 185 32.83 -10.50 -11.52
CA ASN A 185 33.04 -9.28 -12.31
C ASN A 185 33.28 -8.03 -11.46
N ASN A 186 32.85 -8.02 -10.20
CA ASN A 186 32.96 -6.88 -9.29
C ASN A 186 33.68 -7.22 -7.96
N PRO A 187 34.84 -7.90 -7.99
CA PRO A 187 35.51 -8.37 -6.77
C PRO A 187 35.96 -7.21 -5.88
N GLY A 188 35.81 -7.37 -4.56
CA GLY A 188 36.23 -6.36 -3.56
C GLY A 188 35.35 -5.11 -3.48
N THR A 189 34.18 -5.11 -4.14
CA THR A 189 33.18 -4.04 -4.04
C THR A 189 32.13 -4.36 -2.97
N VAL A 190 31.34 -3.35 -2.58
CA VAL A 190 30.19 -3.56 -1.67
C VAL A 190 29.17 -4.54 -2.26
N PHE A 191 28.96 -4.50 -3.59
CA PHE A 191 28.05 -5.41 -4.28
C PHE A 191 28.47 -6.87 -4.16
N ALA A 192 29.78 -7.16 -4.23
CA ALA A 192 30.27 -8.52 -4.03
C ALA A 192 29.99 -9.01 -2.59
N ASN A 193 30.23 -8.16 -1.58
CA ASN A 193 29.92 -8.51 -0.20
C ASN A 193 28.41 -8.80 -0.01
N ASP A 194 27.54 -7.96 -0.57
CA ASP A 194 26.09 -8.17 -0.46
C ASP A 194 25.63 -9.40 -1.27
N ALA A 195 26.25 -9.68 -2.43
CA ALA A 195 25.99 -10.89 -3.20
C ALA A 195 26.38 -12.16 -2.43
N GLU A 196 27.53 -12.19 -1.74
CA GLU A 196 27.92 -13.32 -0.88
C GLU A 196 26.87 -13.59 0.21
N ILE A 197 26.34 -12.52 0.82
CA ILE A 197 25.32 -12.62 1.86
C ILE A 197 24.01 -13.17 1.27
N LEU A 198 23.56 -12.64 0.13
CA LEU A 198 22.36 -13.13 -0.55
C LEU A 198 22.50 -14.60 -0.97
N ILE A 199 23.66 -15.02 -1.48
CA ILE A 199 23.97 -16.41 -1.82
C ILE A 199 23.83 -17.30 -0.58
N ALA A 200 24.47 -16.94 0.54
CA ALA A 200 24.42 -17.71 1.78
C ALA A 200 22.98 -17.85 2.30
N ILE A 201 22.19 -16.78 2.18
CA ILE A 201 20.78 -16.76 2.55
C ILE A 201 19.96 -17.69 1.65
N ILE A 202 20.14 -17.65 0.32
CA ILE A 202 19.45 -18.54 -0.64
C ILE A 202 19.78 -19.99 -0.34
N GLN A 203 21.06 -20.31 -0.10
CA GLN A 203 21.49 -21.67 0.24
C GLN A 203 20.82 -22.17 1.53
N ARG A 204 20.74 -21.32 2.57
CA ARG A 204 20.01 -21.64 3.81
C ARG A 204 18.52 -21.87 3.56
N SER A 205 17.90 -21.08 2.68
CA SER A 205 16.50 -21.25 2.30
C SER A 205 16.27 -22.60 1.59
N LYS A 206 17.14 -22.97 0.64
CA LYS A 206 17.12 -24.28 -0.03
C LYS A 206 17.27 -25.44 0.96
N GLN A 207 18.17 -25.31 1.94
CA GLN A 207 18.35 -26.33 2.99
C GLN A 207 17.12 -26.44 3.90
N SER A 208 16.59 -25.31 4.35
CA SER A 208 15.37 -25.26 5.17
C SER A 208 14.18 -25.89 4.45
N ALA A 209 14.10 -25.74 3.11
CA ALA A 209 13.04 -26.35 2.34
C ALA A 209 13.10 -27.88 2.36
N LYS A 210 14.29 -28.47 2.21
CA LYS A 210 14.46 -29.93 2.33
C LYS A 210 14.03 -30.43 3.71
N GLU A 211 14.45 -29.74 4.77
CA GLU A 211 14.07 -30.09 6.14
C GLU A 211 12.55 -30.02 6.33
N ILE A 212 11.87 -29.05 5.73
CA ILE A 212 10.40 -28.95 5.79
C ILE A 212 9.73 -30.10 5.04
N GLU A 213 10.24 -30.47 3.86
CA GLU A 213 9.72 -31.60 3.07
C GLU A 213 9.88 -32.94 3.80
N GLU A 214 10.95 -33.11 4.57
CA GLU A 214 11.24 -34.32 5.35
C GLU A 214 10.44 -34.42 6.66
N ASN A 215 10.13 -33.29 7.31
CA ASN A 215 9.54 -33.26 8.66
C ASN A 215 8.03 -32.99 8.71
N PHE A 216 7.40 -32.61 7.59
CA PHE A 216 5.98 -32.28 7.56
C PHE A 216 5.24 -33.01 6.42
N ASP A 217 4.24 -33.80 6.82
CA ASP A 217 3.53 -34.70 5.89
C ASP A 217 2.41 -34.01 5.10
N SER A 218 1.71 -33.04 5.70
CA SER A 218 0.57 -32.38 5.05
C SER A 218 0.95 -31.09 4.31
N PRO A 219 0.34 -30.81 3.14
CA PRO A 219 0.57 -29.56 2.41
C PRO A 219 0.34 -28.30 3.26
N GLU A 220 -0.69 -28.32 4.11
CA GLU A 220 -1.01 -27.20 4.99
C GLU A 220 0.08 -26.94 6.05
N SER A 221 0.64 -28.00 6.64
CA SER A 221 1.73 -27.86 7.62
C SER A 221 3.02 -27.37 6.96
N ARG A 222 3.32 -27.89 5.76
CA ARG A 222 4.45 -27.40 4.95
C ARG A 222 4.27 -25.94 4.57
N ALA A 223 3.09 -25.53 4.12
CA ALA A 223 2.78 -24.14 3.78
C ALA A 223 3.01 -23.21 4.98
N ARG A 224 2.55 -23.57 6.19
CA ARG A 224 2.83 -22.79 7.41
C ARG A 224 4.33 -22.73 7.73
N ALA A 225 5.04 -23.85 7.62
CA ALA A 225 6.47 -23.91 7.89
C ALA A 225 7.28 -23.07 6.90
N TYR A 226 6.95 -23.15 5.60
CA TYR A 226 7.54 -22.32 4.55
C TYR A 226 7.27 -20.84 4.78
N PHE A 227 6.03 -20.49 5.11
CA PHE A 227 5.66 -19.13 5.44
C PHE A 227 6.48 -18.61 6.61
N ALA A 228 6.63 -19.38 7.70
CA ALA A 228 7.45 -19.02 8.85
C ALA A 228 8.94 -18.83 8.53
N LYS A 229 9.44 -19.42 7.44
CA LYS A 229 10.82 -19.24 6.93
C LYS A 229 10.90 -18.23 5.79
N GLY A 230 9.81 -17.53 5.48
CA GLY A 230 9.71 -16.55 4.40
C GLY A 230 9.92 -17.12 3.00
N ASN A 231 9.76 -18.43 2.81
CA ASN A 231 9.88 -19.08 1.51
C ASN A 231 8.51 -19.07 0.80
N TYR A 232 8.10 -17.88 0.35
CA TYR A 232 6.75 -17.62 -0.16
C TYR A 232 6.44 -18.36 -1.48
N SER A 233 7.42 -18.59 -2.35
CA SER A 233 7.21 -19.38 -3.58
C SER A 233 6.82 -20.82 -3.25
N LYS A 234 7.49 -21.45 -2.28
CA LYS A 234 7.14 -22.79 -1.79
C LYS A 234 5.78 -22.85 -1.11
N VAL A 235 5.36 -21.77 -0.44
CA VAL A 235 3.98 -21.67 0.07
C VAL A 235 2.99 -21.81 -1.09
N LEU A 236 3.18 -21.05 -2.17
CA LEU A 236 2.30 -21.09 -3.34
C LEU A 236 2.31 -22.45 -4.05
N GLU A 237 3.44 -23.16 -4.08
CA GLU A 237 3.51 -24.54 -4.55
C GLU A 237 2.61 -25.48 -3.73
N GLU A 238 2.57 -25.34 -2.40
CA GLU A 238 1.69 -26.17 -1.57
C GLU A 238 0.21 -25.84 -1.77
N PHE A 239 -0.15 -24.57 -1.99
CA PHE A 239 -1.50 -24.16 -2.39
C PHE A 239 -1.93 -24.72 -3.75
N ALA A 240 -0.99 -24.93 -4.67
CA ALA A 240 -1.28 -25.57 -5.96
C ALA A 240 -1.58 -27.07 -5.81
N LYS A 241 -1.11 -27.71 -4.73
CA LYS A 241 -1.30 -29.14 -4.45
C LYS A 241 -2.59 -29.43 -3.67
N SER A 242 -3.12 -28.47 -2.92
CA SER A 242 -4.26 -28.67 -2.02
C SER A 242 -5.07 -27.39 -1.83
N ASP A 243 -6.40 -27.51 -1.83
CA ASP A 243 -7.27 -26.37 -1.51
C ASP A 243 -7.35 -26.17 0.01
N MET A 244 -6.63 -25.15 0.48
CA MET A 244 -6.65 -24.72 1.87
C MET A 244 -7.59 -23.52 2.00
N THR A 245 -8.68 -23.70 2.73
CA THR A 245 -9.83 -22.77 2.73
C THR A 245 -9.97 -21.94 4.00
N SER A 246 -9.20 -22.23 5.04
CA SER A 246 -9.26 -21.42 6.27
C SER A 246 -8.83 -19.97 5.99
N ALA A 247 -9.40 -19.02 6.73
CA ALA A 247 -9.09 -17.60 6.57
C ALA A 247 -7.60 -17.32 6.79
N GLU A 248 -6.96 -18.02 7.73
CA GLU A 248 -5.52 -17.94 7.99
C GLU A 248 -4.72 -18.38 6.76
N MET A 249 -5.06 -19.53 6.17
CA MET A 249 -4.37 -20.03 4.98
C MET A 249 -4.60 -19.11 3.78
N LYS A 250 -5.80 -18.60 3.56
CA LYS A 250 -6.04 -17.59 2.50
C LYS A 250 -5.25 -16.30 2.74
N TYR A 251 -5.06 -15.87 3.98
CA TYR A 251 -4.18 -14.74 4.30
C TYR A 251 -2.72 -15.05 3.96
N ILE A 252 -2.21 -16.22 4.36
CA ILE A 252 -0.87 -16.70 4.01
C ILE A 252 -0.67 -16.76 2.50
N GLN A 253 -1.69 -17.21 1.75
CA GLN A 253 -1.68 -17.23 0.30
C GLN A 253 -1.56 -15.80 -0.27
N GLY A 254 -2.42 -14.88 0.17
CA GLY A 254 -2.38 -13.47 -0.25
C GLY A 254 -1.03 -12.81 0.04
N TYR A 255 -0.46 -13.05 1.21
CA TYR A 255 0.87 -12.56 1.60
C TYR A 255 1.98 -13.14 0.75
N SER A 256 1.91 -14.44 0.46
CA SER A 256 2.91 -15.08 -0.38
C SER A 256 2.83 -14.57 -1.81
N LEU A 257 1.62 -14.40 -2.37
CA LEU A 257 1.40 -13.76 -3.68
C LEU A 257 2.00 -12.35 -3.71
N GLU A 258 1.77 -11.56 -2.67
CA GLU A 258 2.32 -10.22 -2.56
C GLU A 258 3.85 -10.23 -2.60
N LYS A 259 4.48 -10.99 -1.71
CA LYS A 259 5.94 -10.98 -1.56
C LYS A 259 6.69 -11.60 -2.75
N THR A 260 6.02 -12.39 -3.58
CA THR A 260 6.57 -12.86 -4.86
C THR A 260 6.23 -11.96 -6.06
N GLY A 261 5.57 -10.82 -5.85
CA GLY A 261 5.25 -9.84 -6.90
C GLY A 261 3.95 -10.09 -7.67
N ASN A 262 3.13 -11.08 -7.27
CA ASN A 262 1.82 -11.36 -7.87
C ASN A 262 0.73 -10.45 -7.30
N GLN A 263 0.90 -9.13 -7.42
CA GLN A 263 0.10 -8.13 -6.71
C GLN A 263 -1.41 -8.20 -7.00
N ASN A 264 -1.82 -8.35 -8.26
CA ASN A 264 -3.26 -8.38 -8.61
C ASN A 264 -3.98 -9.55 -7.91
N ALA A 265 -3.34 -10.71 -7.86
CA ALA A 265 -3.84 -11.88 -7.16
C ALA A 265 -3.85 -11.65 -5.64
N ALA A 266 -2.79 -11.06 -5.09
CA ALA A 266 -2.73 -10.70 -3.68
C ALA A 266 -3.86 -9.74 -3.26
N ILE A 267 -4.08 -8.66 -4.03
CA ILE A 267 -5.16 -7.69 -3.79
C ILE A 267 -6.51 -8.39 -3.82
N THR A 268 -6.71 -9.30 -4.76
CA THR A 268 -7.95 -10.08 -4.87
C THR A 268 -8.19 -10.94 -3.63
N GLU A 269 -7.18 -11.66 -3.15
CA GLU A 269 -7.29 -12.49 -1.94
C GLU A 269 -7.48 -11.65 -0.67
N TYR A 270 -6.69 -10.58 -0.51
CA TYR A 270 -6.84 -9.69 0.64
C TYR A 270 -8.20 -8.99 0.66
N ALA A 271 -8.74 -8.57 -0.49
CA ALA A 271 -10.06 -7.97 -0.55
C ALA A 271 -11.16 -8.94 -0.10
N LYS A 272 -11.09 -10.22 -0.51
CA LYS A 272 -12.05 -11.24 -0.03
C LYS A 272 -12.04 -11.36 1.49
N LEU A 273 -10.87 -11.23 2.12
CA LEU A 273 -10.71 -11.33 3.57
C LEU A 273 -11.13 -10.04 4.30
N ALA A 274 -10.63 -8.90 3.83
CA ALA A 274 -10.82 -7.58 4.43
C ALA A 274 -12.29 -7.10 4.37
N PHE A 275 -13.00 -7.47 3.31
CA PHE A 275 -14.42 -7.14 3.10
C PHE A 275 -15.31 -8.35 3.43
N SER A 276 -15.00 -9.01 4.55
CA SER A 276 -15.83 -10.05 5.16
C SER A 276 -16.17 -9.72 6.62
N ASN A 277 -17.16 -10.43 7.17
CA ASN A 277 -17.56 -10.35 8.57
C ASN A 277 -17.18 -11.60 9.38
N THR A 278 -16.42 -12.53 8.79
CA THR A 278 -16.19 -13.87 9.34
C THR A 278 -15.09 -13.89 10.39
N ASP A 279 -13.97 -13.23 10.11
CA ASP A 279 -12.81 -13.15 11.02
C ASP A 279 -12.30 -11.71 11.03
N LYS A 280 -12.54 -11.01 12.15
CA LYS A 280 -12.19 -9.60 12.29
C LYS A 280 -10.68 -9.37 12.32
N GLU A 281 -9.91 -10.26 12.94
CA GLU A 281 -8.46 -10.10 13.07
C GLU A 281 -7.78 -10.26 11.71
N ILE A 282 -8.18 -11.29 10.96
CA ILE A 282 -7.66 -11.53 9.61
C ILE A 282 -8.12 -10.43 8.65
N ALA A 283 -9.37 -9.95 8.78
CA ALA A 283 -9.85 -8.83 7.99
C ALA A 283 -9.00 -7.56 8.22
N ILE A 284 -8.62 -7.26 9.47
CA ILE A 284 -7.72 -6.15 9.81
C ILE A 284 -6.35 -6.35 9.14
N LYS A 285 -5.72 -7.52 9.31
CA LYS A 285 -4.41 -7.81 8.71
C LYS A 285 -4.44 -7.66 7.19
N ALA A 286 -5.44 -8.25 6.53
CA ALA A 286 -5.61 -8.15 5.09
C ALA A 286 -5.86 -6.70 4.64
N ASN A 287 -6.68 -5.94 5.37
CA ASN A 287 -6.94 -4.53 5.06
C ASN A 287 -5.67 -3.67 5.16
N ARG A 288 -4.84 -3.88 6.18
CA ARG A 288 -3.55 -3.19 6.31
C ARG A 288 -2.59 -3.50 5.15
N ARG A 289 -2.58 -4.74 4.63
CA ARG A 289 -1.81 -5.08 3.42
C ARG A 289 -2.36 -4.38 2.18
N LEU A 290 -3.69 -4.29 2.01
CA LEU A 290 -4.29 -3.48 0.93
C LEU A 290 -3.89 -2.00 1.02
N MET A 291 -3.84 -1.44 2.23
CA MET A 291 -3.35 -0.09 2.45
C MET A 291 -1.89 0.07 2.03
N MET A 292 -1.02 -0.85 2.41
CA MET A 292 0.38 -0.86 1.98
C MET A 292 0.49 -0.91 0.45
N LEU A 293 -0.26 -1.82 -0.20
CA LEU A 293 -0.28 -1.95 -1.66
C LEU A 293 -0.76 -0.66 -2.35
N GLY A 294 -1.84 -0.05 -1.88
CA GLY A 294 -2.40 1.17 -2.45
C GLY A 294 -1.54 2.43 -2.20
N HIS A 295 -0.94 2.56 -1.02
CA HIS A 295 -0.21 3.77 -0.63
C HIS A 295 1.29 3.73 -0.98
N TYR A 296 1.94 2.56 -0.91
CA TYR A 296 3.39 2.41 -1.09
C TYR A 296 3.79 1.75 -2.41
N TYR A 297 2.99 0.80 -2.92
CA TYR A 297 3.40 -0.06 -4.04
C TYR A 297 2.64 0.22 -5.35
N ASN A 298 2.02 1.40 -5.46
CA ASN A 298 1.36 1.87 -6.67
C ASN A 298 0.23 0.95 -7.20
N ALA A 299 -0.45 0.21 -6.32
CA ALA A 299 -1.59 -0.65 -6.70
C ALA A 299 -2.87 0.11 -7.09
N GLY A 300 -2.83 1.45 -7.11
CA GLY A 300 -3.95 2.32 -7.47
C GLY A 300 -4.56 3.07 -6.28
N SER A 301 -4.97 4.32 -6.54
CA SER A 301 -5.52 5.21 -5.50
C SER A 301 -6.86 4.73 -4.96
N GLU A 302 -7.59 3.97 -5.78
CA GLU A 302 -8.89 3.40 -5.50
C GLU A 302 -8.78 2.32 -4.42
N ILE A 303 -7.77 1.45 -4.52
CA ILE A 303 -7.48 0.41 -3.51
C ILE A 303 -7.19 1.07 -2.16
N ALA A 304 -6.34 2.10 -2.13
CA ALA A 304 -6.06 2.86 -0.91
C ALA A 304 -7.34 3.47 -0.30
N LYS A 305 -8.18 4.11 -1.14
CA LYS A 305 -9.44 4.74 -0.68
C LYS A 305 -10.42 3.74 -0.08
N ILE A 306 -10.62 2.58 -0.70
CA ILE A 306 -11.55 1.57 -0.16
C ILE A 306 -11.00 0.95 1.12
N SER A 307 -9.68 0.74 1.22
CA SER A 307 -9.06 0.19 2.43
C SER A 307 -9.06 1.18 3.59
N ASP A 308 -8.88 2.48 3.32
CA ASP A 308 -8.97 3.55 4.32
C ASP A 308 -10.38 3.56 4.95
N LYS A 309 -11.44 3.53 4.12
CA LYS A 309 -12.82 3.47 4.61
C LYS A 309 -13.11 2.20 5.40
N ASN A 310 -12.61 1.06 4.92
CA ASN A 310 -12.82 -0.22 5.60
C ASN A 310 -12.11 -0.29 6.95
N ALA A 311 -11.00 0.45 7.13
CA ALA A 311 -10.32 0.54 8.42
C ALA A 311 -11.23 1.17 9.50
N GLU A 312 -12.04 2.16 9.15
CA GLU A 312 -13.02 2.75 10.07
C GLU A 312 -14.04 1.70 10.54
N ARG A 313 -14.59 0.91 9.61
CA ARG A 313 -15.52 -0.19 9.90
C ARG A 313 -14.88 -1.24 10.81
N LEU A 314 -13.62 -1.58 10.57
CA LEU A 314 -12.89 -2.58 11.32
C LEU A 314 -12.43 -2.08 12.71
N GLY A 315 -12.51 -0.76 12.97
CA GLY A 315 -12.00 -0.14 14.19
C GLY A 315 -10.47 0.00 14.21
N ASP A 316 -9.85 0.07 13.03
CA ASP A 316 -8.40 0.14 12.80
C ASP A 316 -7.93 1.52 12.29
N ALA A 317 -8.69 2.57 12.61
CA ALA A 317 -8.48 3.90 12.06
C ALA A 317 -7.14 4.54 12.49
N SER A 318 -6.61 4.19 13.66
CA SER A 318 -5.34 4.73 14.17
C SER A 318 -4.15 4.26 13.33
N GLU A 319 -4.00 2.94 13.16
CA GLU A 319 -2.95 2.37 12.30
C GLU A 319 -3.12 2.79 10.84
N ALA A 320 -4.36 2.86 10.36
CA ALA A 320 -4.64 3.34 9.01
C ALA A 320 -4.15 4.78 8.80
N ALA A 321 -4.36 5.66 9.77
CA ALA A 321 -3.86 7.04 9.73
C ALA A 321 -2.32 7.09 9.75
N GLU A 322 -1.65 6.22 10.52
CA GLU A 322 -0.18 6.14 10.53
C GLU A 322 0.37 5.73 9.16
N ILE A 323 -0.20 4.68 8.54
CA ILE A 323 0.21 4.20 7.20
C ILE A 323 0.04 5.30 6.15
N LYS A 324 -1.11 5.98 6.16
CA LYS A 324 -1.39 7.07 5.22
C LYS A 324 -0.47 8.27 5.42
N ALA A 325 -0.30 8.74 6.65
CA ALA A 325 0.55 9.89 6.94
C ALA A 325 2.03 9.61 6.61
N SER A 326 2.48 8.36 6.81
CA SER A 326 3.83 7.94 6.45
C SER A 326 4.03 7.92 4.92
N SER A 327 3.03 7.48 4.14
CA SER A 327 3.12 7.45 2.67
C SER A 327 3.03 8.84 2.02
N GLU A 328 2.31 9.79 2.62
CA GLU A 328 2.20 11.16 2.12
C GLU A 328 3.54 11.91 2.11
N LYS A 329 4.47 11.55 3.02
CA LYS A 329 5.85 12.05 3.02
C LYS A 329 6.59 11.71 1.72
N LEU A 330 6.20 10.62 1.05
CA LEU A 330 6.75 10.20 -0.24
C LEU A 330 6.21 11.07 -1.39
N LYS A 331 4.90 11.37 -1.38
CA LYS A 331 4.22 12.10 -2.46
C LYS A 331 4.64 13.57 -2.54
N HIS A 332 4.96 14.19 -1.41
CA HIS A 332 5.50 15.55 -1.39
C HIS A 332 6.92 15.65 -1.98
N SER A 333 7.62 14.52 -2.12
CA SER A 333 8.95 14.43 -2.76
C SER A 333 8.88 14.14 -4.26
N SER A 334 7.75 13.62 -4.78
CA SER A 334 7.58 13.21 -6.18
C SER A 334 6.64 14.12 -7.00
N ALA A 335 6.14 15.22 -6.42
CA ALA A 335 5.14 16.11 -7.03
C ALA A 335 5.62 16.90 -8.28
N GLU A 336 6.83 16.68 -8.76
CA GLU A 336 7.35 17.27 -10.02
C GLU A 336 7.46 16.25 -11.17
N GLU A 337 6.92 15.03 -11.03
CA GLU A 337 6.83 14.02 -12.10
C GLU A 337 5.85 14.39 -13.25
N SER A 338 5.19 15.56 -13.19
CA SER A 338 4.27 16.03 -14.25
C SER A 338 4.96 16.46 -15.56
N LEU A 339 6.28 16.37 -15.67
CA LEU A 339 7.02 16.76 -16.89
C LEU A 339 7.11 15.68 -17.98
N PHE A 340 6.68 14.44 -17.71
CA PHE A 340 6.77 13.35 -18.69
C PHE A 340 5.61 13.28 -19.72
N ASN A 341 4.64 14.20 -19.68
CA ASN A 341 3.53 14.23 -20.65
C ASN A 341 3.48 15.46 -21.57
N SER A 342 4.50 16.32 -21.57
CA SER A 342 4.56 17.46 -22.49
C SER A 342 5.16 17.06 -23.85
N ASN A 343 4.51 16.12 -24.54
CA ASN A 343 4.58 15.97 -26.00
C ASN A 343 3.47 15.03 -26.52
N LYS A 344 2.22 15.29 -26.11
CA LYS A 344 1.06 15.05 -26.98
C LYS A 344 0.13 16.25 -26.89
N THR A 345 -0.02 16.89 -28.04
CA THR A 345 -0.95 17.97 -28.30
C THR A 345 -2.36 17.64 -27.81
N GLY A 346 -2.88 18.49 -26.92
CA GLY A 346 -4.29 18.86 -26.75
C GLY A 346 -5.30 17.73 -26.57
N HIS A 347 -5.59 17.38 -25.31
CA HIS A 347 -6.97 17.10 -24.86
C HIS A 347 -7.07 17.23 -23.34
N THR A 348 -7.84 18.24 -22.91
CA THR A 348 -8.67 18.35 -21.69
C THR A 348 -8.30 17.50 -20.46
N ASP A 349 -8.00 18.22 -19.36
CA ASP A 349 -7.67 17.78 -18.00
C ASP A 349 -8.74 16.94 -17.25
N ASP A 350 -9.66 16.25 -17.93
CA ASP A 350 -10.73 15.44 -17.31
C ASP A 350 -10.57 13.91 -17.49
N GLU A 351 -9.46 13.41 -18.05
CA GLU A 351 -9.19 11.96 -18.21
C GLU A 351 -7.90 11.49 -17.51
N LYS A 352 -7.80 11.66 -16.18
CA LYS A 352 -7.02 10.70 -15.35
C LYS A 352 -7.92 9.53 -14.95
N LYS A 353 -8.36 8.73 -15.92
CA LYS A 353 -8.97 7.42 -15.64
C LYS A 353 -7.89 6.50 -15.08
N SER A 354 -8.09 6.00 -13.86
CA SER A 354 -7.22 4.98 -13.25
C SER A 354 -7.17 3.76 -14.18
N LEU A 355 -6.01 3.47 -14.77
CA LEU A 355 -5.78 2.27 -15.57
C LEU A 355 -5.58 1.05 -14.65
N LEU A 356 -6.58 0.77 -13.80
CA LEU A 356 -6.67 -0.51 -13.10
C LEU A 356 -6.97 -1.59 -14.13
N SER A 357 -6.41 -2.79 -13.95
CA SER A 357 -6.84 -3.94 -14.74
C SER A 357 -8.34 -4.19 -14.51
N SER A 358 -9.01 -4.78 -15.51
CA SER A 358 -10.44 -5.12 -15.41
C SER A 358 -10.76 -5.96 -14.16
N GLU A 359 -9.83 -6.83 -13.76
CA GLU A 359 -9.89 -7.63 -12.54
C GLU A 359 -9.92 -6.76 -11.28
N LEU A 360 -8.98 -5.82 -11.16
CA LEU A 360 -8.92 -4.92 -10.00
C LEU A 360 -10.12 -3.99 -9.93
N GLN A 361 -10.65 -3.54 -11.07
CA GLN A 361 -11.86 -2.74 -11.10
C GLN A 361 -13.07 -3.51 -10.54
N ALA A 362 -13.19 -4.80 -10.87
CA ALA A 362 -14.23 -5.65 -10.30
C ALA A 362 -14.06 -5.84 -8.77
N VAL A 363 -12.83 -5.95 -8.28
CA VAL A 363 -12.52 -6.00 -6.83
C VAL A 363 -12.97 -4.71 -6.14
N VAL A 364 -12.64 -3.54 -6.71
CA VAL A 364 -13.05 -2.23 -6.17
C VAL A 364 -14.58 -2.14 -6.09
N THR A 365 -15.29 -2.42 -7.19
CA THR A 365 -16.76 -2.33 -7.22
C THR A 365 -17.42 -3.25 -6.19
N LYS A 366 -16.95 -4.49 -6.04
CA LYS A 366 -17.47 -5.42 -5.02
C LYS A 366 -17.22 -4.92 -3.60
N SER A 367 -16.03 -4.38 -3.35
CA SER A 367 -15.64 -3.86 -2.05
C SER A 367 -16.45 -2.63 -1.65
N GLU A 368 -16.68 -1.71 -2.60
CA GLU A 368 -17.54 -0.53 -2.39
C GLU A 368 -19.00 -0.93 -2.12
N ALA A 369 -19.53 -1.90 -2.87
CA ALA A 369 -20.88 -2.41 -2.64
C ALA A 369 -21.03 -3.04 -1.25
N PHE A 370 -20.01 -3.78 -0.79
CA PHE A 370 -19.96 -4.33 0.55
C PHE A 370 -19.97 -3.22 1.62
N LEU A 371 -19.11 -2.21 1.49
CA LEU A 371 -19.07 -1.08 2.44
C LEU A 371 -20.39 -0.34 2.51
N LYS A 372 -21.00 -0.05 1.35
CA LYS A 372 -22.31 0.61 1.30
C LYS A 372 -23.38 -0.20 2.02
N LYS A 373 -23.42 -1.52 1.81
CA LYS A 373 -24.34 -2.42 2.52
C LYS A 373 -24.10 -2.40 4.03
N ALA A 374 -22.84 -2.47 4.47
CA ALA A 374 -22.50 -2.44 5.89
C ALA A 374 -22.87 -1.09 6.55
N GLU A 375 -22.69 0.03 5.85
CA GLU A 375 -23.13 1.35 6.31
C GLU A 375 -24.66 1.44 6.43
N GLU A 376 -25.40 0.87 5.47
CA GLU A 376 -26.86 0.82 5.49
C GLU A 376 -27.38 -0.03 6.65
N GLU A 377 -26.76 -1.18 6.92
CA GLU A 377 -27.06 -2.05 8.07
C GLU A 377 -26.80 -1.31 9.39
N THR A 378 -25.65 -0.64 9.53
CA THR A 378 -25.31 0.15 10.73
C THR A 378 -26.31 1.31 10.93
N LYS A 379 -26.72 1.97 9.85
CA LYS A 379 -27.75 3.03 9.90
C LYS A 379 -29.12 2.46 10.30
N ALA A 380 -29.47 1.27 9.83
CA ALA A 380 -30.72 0.61 10.20
C ALA A 380 -30.75 0.20 11.68
N GLU A 381 -29.65 -0.33 12.22
CA GLU A 381 -29.51 -0.69 13.63
C GLU A 381 -29.53 0.54 14.57
N SER A 382 -29.06 1.69 14.09
CA SER A 382 -29.02 2.96 14.86
C SER A 382 -30.34 3.76 14.88
N LYS A 383 -31.44 3.23 14.33
CA LYS A 383 -32.75 3.91 14.37
C LYS A 383 -33.30 3.99 15.79
N ASN A 384 -33.91 5.12 16.12
CA ASN A 384 -34.67 5.29 17.37
C ASN A 384 -36.04 4.63 17.21
N TYR A 385 -36.52 3.93 18.24
CA TYR A 385 -37.83 3.28 18.24
C TYR A 385 -38.68 3.77 19.42
N ILE A 386 -40.00 3.79 19.22
CA ILE A 386 -40.97 3.90 20.29
C ILE A 386 -41.10 2.52 20.95
N ALA A 387 -40.85 2.45 22.25
CA ALA A 387 -41.00 1.25 23.06
C ALA A 387 -42.32 1.32 23.84
N ILE A 388 -43.14 0.27 23.72
CA ILE A 388 -44.35 0.07 24.52
C ILE A 388 -44.05 -1.03 25.54
N GLN A 389 -44.08 -0.68 26.82
CA GLN A 389 -44.06 -1.65 27.90
C GLN A 389 -45.49 -2.13 28.13
N VAL A 390 -45.70 -3.43 27.96
CA VAL A 390 -46.97 -4.11 28.21
C VAL A 390 -46.83 -4.88 29.53
N THR A 391 -47.89 -4.94 30.32
CA THR A 391 -47.92 -5.63 31.61
C THR A 391 -47.48 -7.09 31.44
N ASP A 392 -46.58 -7.56 32.31
CA ASP A 392 -46.08 -8.95 32.35
C ASP A 392 -45.51 -9.50 31.02
N SER A 393 -45.02 -8.63 30.13
CA SER A 393 -44.45 -9.05 28.84
C SER A 393 -43.25 -8.23 28.38
N VAL A 394 -42.56 -8.74 27.36
CA VAL A 394 -41.39 -8.09 26.76
C VAL A 394 -41.85 -6.84 26.00
N PRO A 395 -41.18 -5.68 26.16
CA PRO A 395 -41.55 -4.47 25.44
C PRO A 395 -41.55 -4.67 23.93
N VAL A 396 -42.52 -4.03 23.26
CA VAL A 396 -42.68 -4.08 21.80
C VAL A 396 -42.31 -2.74 21.17
N TYR A 397 -41.70 -2.78 20.00
CA TYR A 397 -41.04 -1.63 19.37
C TYR A 397 -41.64 -1.27 18.01
N GLY A 398 -41.71 0.02 17.71
CA GLY A 398 -42.12 0.51 16.39
C GLY A 398 -41.91 2.01 16.21
N ASP A 399 -42.36 2.53 15.07
CA ASP A 399 -42.04 3.89 14.62
C ASP A 399 -43.20 4.87 14.86
N LYS A 400 -44.42 4.33 14.95
CA LYS A 400 -45.66 5.08 15.12
C LYS A 400 -46.69 4.26 15.90
N ILE A 401 -47.44 4.91 16.76
CA ILE A 401 -48.55 4.33 17.50
C ILE A 401 -49.83 5.09 17.16
N ILE A 402 -50.93 4.38 16.97
CA ILE A 402 -52.28 4.94 16.92
C ILE A 402 -53.10 4.29 18.03
N ILE A 403 -53.67 5.09 18.92
CA ILE A 403 -54.54 4.61 19.99
C ILE A 403 -55.96 5.06 19.67
N ASN A 404 -56.89 4.12 19.62
CA ASN A 404 -58.30 4.36 19.32
C ASN A 404 -59.17 3.58 20.31
N GLY A 405 -59.51 4.21 21.43
CA GLY A 405 -60.21 3.56 22.53
C GLY A 405 -59.40 2.37 23.07
N ASP A 406 -60.03 1.19 23.07
CA ASP A 406 -59.45 -0.04 23.65
C ASP A 406 -58.41 -0.72 22.74
N GLU A 407 -58.23 -0.24 21.51
CA GLU A 407 -57.24 -0.76 20.57
C GLU A 407 -56.08 0.20 20.33
N THR A 408 -54.86 -0.30 20.53
CA THR A 408 -53.61 0.39 20.19
C THR A 408 -52.92 -0.34 19.04
N LYS A 409 -52.69 0.35 17.93
CA LYS A 409 -51.93 -0.16 16.77
C LYS A 409 -50.52 0.41 16.76
N LEU A 410 -49.53 -0.47 16.93
CA LEU A 410 -48.12 -0.16 16.80
C LEU A 410 -47.66 -0.51 15.37
N PHE A 411 -47.15 0.48 14.64
CA PHE A 411 -46.62 0.30 13.30
C PHE A 411 -45.11 0.06 13.40
N SER A 412 -44.71 -1.20 13.18
CA SER A 412 -43.31 -1.60 13.02
C SER A 412 -42.94 -1.67 11.53
N ALA A 413 -41.65 -1.81 11.23
CA ALA A 413 -41.16 -1.92 9.86
C ALA A 413 -41.68 -3.15 9.08
N HIS A 414 -42.17 -4.19 9.77
CA HIS A 414 -42.55 -5.47 9.15
C HIS A 414 -44.06 -5.68 9.10
N PHE A 415 -44.80 -5.31 10.15
CA PHE A 415 -46.26 -5.43 10.22
C PHE A 415 -46.83 -4.60 11.39
N PRO A 416 -48.07 -4.09 11.28
CA PRO A 416 -48.75 -3.46 12.40
C PRO A 416 -49.14 -4.50 13.45
N ILE A 417 -48.87 -4.21 14.72
CA ILE A 417 -49.23 -5.03 15.88
C ILE A 417 -50.40 -4.36 16.59
N THR A 418 -51.47 -5.09 16.86
CA THR A 418 -52.61 -4.60 17.65
C THR A 418 -52.46 -5.09 19.09
N ILE A 419 -52.54 -4.15 20.04
CA ILE A 419 -52.38 -4.36 21.47
C ILE A 419 -53.61 -3.78 22.14
N ALA A 420 -54.12 -4.43 23.17
CA ALA A 420 -55.23 -3.88 23.95
C ALA A 420 -54.71 -2.70 24.79
N THR A 421 -55.31 -1.51 24.66
CA THR A 421 -54.78 -0.27 25.26
C THR A 421 -54.60 -0.39 26.78
N TYR A 422 -55.50 -1.10 27.46
CA TYR A 422 -55.46 -1.31 28.92
C TYR A 422 -54.29 -2.19 29.40
N THR A 423 -53.59 -2.87 28.50
CA THR A 423 -52.41 -3.70 28.86
C THR A 423 -51.10 -2.93 28.79
N ILE A 424 -51.13 -1.65 28.39
CA ILE A 424 -49.93 -0.84 28.20
C ILE A 424 -49.58 -0.12 29.51
N ASP A 425 -48.44 -0.42 30.10
CA ASP A 425 -47.96 0.27 31.30
C ASP A 425 -47.38 1.64 30.95
N SER A 426 -46.52 1.68 29.93
CA SER A 426 -45.87 2.92 29.52
C SER A 426 -45.35 2.92 28.09
N ILE A 427 -45.23 4.12 27.54
CA ILE A 427 -44.62 4.36 26.22
C ILE A 427 -43.40 5.25 26.43
N GLY A 428 -42.26 4.83 25.88
CA GLY A 428 -40.99 5.54 26.01
C GLY A 428 -40.18 5.52 24.72
N LEU A 429 -39.13 6.34 24.69
CA LEU A 429 -38.19 6.36 23.57
C LEU A 429 -37.02 5.44 23.92
N MET A 430 -36.79 4.42 23.10
CA MET A 430 -35.53 3.68 23.17
C MET A 430 -34.50 4.42 22.32
N LYS A 431 -33.47 4.96 22.99
CA LYS A 431 -32.37 5.67 22.34
C LYS A 431 -31.23 4.71 22.05
N ASN A 432 -31.05 4.36 20.79
CA ASN A 432 -29.88 3.60 20.34
C ASN A 432 -28.78 4.50 19.74
N SER A 433 -29.05 5.79 19.52
CA SER A 433 -28.09 6.73 18.93
C SER A 433 -27.95 8.02 19.76
N ILE A 434 -26.70 8.40 20.06
CA ILE A 434 -26.34 9.63 20.78
C ILE A 434 -26.47 10.87 19.87
N LYS A 435 -26.46 10.69 18.54
CA LYS A 435 -26.39 11.80 17.57
C LYS A 435 -27.74 12.39 17.18
N ASN A 436 -28.85 11.66 17.34
CA ASN A 436 -30.18 12.11 16.90
C ASN A 436 -31.13 12.35 18.08
N SER A 437 -31.43 13.63 18.34
CA SER A 437 -32.36 14.06 19.39
C SER A 437 -33.83 13.91 19.00
N HIS A 438 -34.25 12.70 18.59
CA HIS A 438 -35.67 12.46 18.36
C HIS A 438 -36.43 12.61 19.69
N LYS A 439 -37.59 13.25 19.64
CA LYS A 439 -38.54 13.35 20.75
C LYS A 439 -39.79 12.56 20.40
N LEU A 440 -40.47 12.01 21.40
CA LEU A 440 -41.82 11.50 21.19
C LEU A 440 -42.76 12.69 21.07
N LEU A 441 -43.63 12.65 20.07
CA LEU A 441 -44.66 13.65 19.82
C LEU A 441 -46.01 12.99 20.00
N PHE A 442 -46.80 13.53 20.93
CA PHE A 442 -48.20 13.23 21.08
C PHE A 442 -49.00 14.12 20.14
N VAL A 443 -49.79 13.53 19.26
CA VAL A 443 -50.54 14.21 18.21
C VAL A 443 -52.03 13.98 18.41
N GLN A 444 -52.74 15.06 18.71
CA GLN A 444 -54.20 15.09 18.86
C GLN A 444 -54.72 16.39 18.26
N ASN A 445 -55.76 16.32 17.41
CA ASN A 445 -56.37 17.52 16.78
C ASN A 445 -55.38 18.47 16.06
N LYS A 446 -54.33 17.92 15.45
CA LYS A 446 -53.20 18.65 14.81
C LYS A 446 -52.24 19.38 15.77
N GLU A 447 -52.50 19.38 17.08
CA GLU A 447 -51.51 19.82 18.06
C GLU A 447 -50.46 18.74 18.29
N LYS A 448 -49.20 19.15 18.43
CA LYS A 448 -48.07 18.26 18.69
C LYS A 448 -47.44 18.61 20.03
N ILE A 449 -47.50 17.68 20.98
CA ILE A 449 -46.97 17.87 22.34
C ILE A 449 -45.76 16.95 22.52
N PRO A 450 -44.54 17.48 22.71
CA PRO A 450 -43.38 16.65 22.98
C PRO A 450 -43.44 16.03 24.38
N PHE A 451 -42.95 14.80 24.53
CA PHE A 451 -42.83 14.14 25.83
C PHE A 451 -41.66 13.15 25.86
N LEU A 452 -41.29 12.69 27.06
CA LEU A 452 -40.22 11.70 27.27
C LEU A 452 -40.76 10.31 27.57
N LYS A 453 -41.79 10.23 28.40
CA LYS A 453 -42.47 9.01 28.79
C LYS A 453 -43.97 9.28 28.93
N ALA A 454 -44.79 8.35 28.49
CA ALA A 454 -46.22 8.36 28.77
C ALA A 454 -46.58 7.16 29.65
N ILE A 455 -47.48 7.37 30.61
CA ILE A 455 -47.97 6.33 31.53
C ILE A 455 -49.48 6.28 31.37
N PHE A 456 -50.04 5.09 31.23
CA PHE A 456 -51.49 4.89 31.21
C PHE A 456 -52.02 4.77 32.62
N GLU A 457 -53.15 5.39 32.86
CA GLU A 457 -53.84 5.40 34.14
C GLU A 457 -55.15 4.61 34.02
N ASP A 458 -55.65 4.06 35.14
CA ASP A 458 -56.85 3.22 35.19
C ASP A 458 -58.14 3.96 34.75
N ASP A 459 -58.11 5.29 34.67
CA ASP A 459 -59.24 6.15 34.31
C ASP A 459 -59.31 6.51 32.81
N GLN A 460 -58.76 5.64 31.94
CA GLN A 460 -58.70 5.84 30.47
C GLN A 460 -58.03 7.16 30.07
N SER A 461 -57.02 7.56 30.83
CA SER A 461 -56.21 8.73 30.54
C SER A 461 -54.74 8.37 30.41
N ILE A 462 -53.99 9.26 29.78
CA ILE A 462 -52.55 9.12 29.61
C ILE A 462 -51.84 10.32 30.20
N THR A 463 -50.89 10.06 31.08
CA THR A 463 -50.03 11.08 31.69
C THR A 463 -48.75 11.20 30.87
N LEU A 464 -48.60 12.31 30.14
CA LEU A 464 -47.38 12.66 29.43
C LEU A 464 -46.38 13.33 30.39
N ILE A 465 -45.15 12.83 30.42
CA ILE A 465 -44.07 13.34 31.28
C ILE A 465 -43.00 14.00 30.41
N GLU A 466 -42.70 15.27 30.67
CA GLU A 466 -41.60 16.00 30.04
C GLU A 466 -40.74 16.70 31.11
N LYS A 467 -39.55 16.16 31.41
CA LYS A 467 -38.60 16.65 32.43
C LYS A 467 -39.25 16.94 33.80
N ASN A 468 -39.81 18.13 33.99
CA ASN A 468 -40.40 18.62 35.23
C ASN A 468 -41.91 18.90 35.12
N SER A 469 -42.52 18.68 33.95
CA SER A 469 -43.97 18.84 33.74
C SER A 469 -44.64 17.49 33.53
N LYS A 470 -45.87 17.38 34.04
CA LYS A 470 -46.78 16.26 33.78
C LYS A 470 -48.07 16.83 33.22
N LYS A 471 -48.54 16.29 32.10
CA LYS A 471 -49.81 16.68 31.49
C LYS A 471 -50.68 15.44 31.32
N LYS A 472 -51.80 15.39 32.03
CA LYS A 472 -52.79 14.32 31.93
C LYS A 472 -53.76 14.64 30.80
N ILE A 473 -53.99 13.68 29.91
CA ILE A 473 -54.83 13.83 28.72
C ILE A 473 -55.84 12.67 28.68
N SER A 474 -57.12 13.00 28.44
CA SER A 474 -58.19 12.00 28.30
C SER A 474 -58.14 11.34 26.91
N LEU A 475 -58.30 10.01 26.85
CA LEU A 475 -58.26 9.24 25.59
C LEU A 475 -59.62 9.22 24.86
N ASN A 476 -60.34 10.35 24.83
CA ASN A 476 -61.72 10.41 24.33
C ASN A 476 -61.80 10.51 22.80
N SER A 477 -60.66 10.58 22.11
CA SER A 477 -60.55 10.63 20.67
C SER A 477 -59.30 9.89 20.20
N PRO A 478 -59.24 9.46 18.93
CA PRO A 478 -58.05 8.80 18.40
C PRO A 478 -56.83 9.71 18.53
N ILE A 479 -55.74 9.16 19.08
CA ILE A 479 -54.47 9.85 19.24
C ILE A 479 -53.37 9.12 18.49
N GLN A 480 -52.35 9.86 18.08
CA GLN A 480 -51.17 9.34 17.43
C GLN A 480 -49.93 9.71 18.22
N ILE A 481 -49.02 8.74 18.42
CA ILE A 481 -47.68 8.99 18.95
C ILE A 481 -46.69 8.70 17.83
N GLU A 482 -45.82 9.66 17.53
CA GLU A 482 -44.80 9.54 16.49
C GLU A 482 -43.45 10.08 16.97
N LEU A 483 -42.38 9.66 16.29
CA LEU A 483 -41.07 10.27 16.46
C LEU A 483 -41.02 11.62 15.73
N SER A 484 -40.40 12.63 16.34
CA SER A 484 -40.07 13.88 15.66
C SER A 484 -39.16 13.59 14.46
N LYS A 485 -39.50 14.17 13.30
CA LYS A 485 -38.66 14.12 12.10
C LYS A 485 -37.33 14.82 12.29
#